data_AF-A0A9D6DI63-F1
#
_entry.id   AF-A0A9D6DI63-F1
#
_cell.length_a   1.000
_cell.length_b   1.000
_cell.length_c   1.000
_cell.angle_alpha   90.00
_cell.angle_beta   90.00
_cell.angle_gamma   90.00
#
_symmetry.space_group_name_H-M   'P 1'
#
loop_
_entity.id
_entity.type
_entity.pdbx_description
1 polymer ?
#
loop_
_entity_poly.entity_id
_entity_poly.type
_entity_poly.pdbx_seq_one_letter_code
_entity_poly.pdbx_strand_id
1 'polypeptide(L)'
;MRSLVVAVSVVLVVAGALAPAWAFNCPVLIKQAEDLIRKAEAGKPSPDTRPLLDEAKKQVAEAKAHHANAKTKRDHGDAVRKAKVAAAFAEEALTLQNP
;
A
#
# COMPACT_ATOMS: atom_id res chain seq x y z
N MET A 1 -18.63 -40.01 -0.92
CA MET A 1 -17.38 -39.36 -0.41
C MET A 1 -16.83 -38.30 -1.35
N ARG A 2 -16.57 -38.59 -2.64
CA ARG A 2 -16.06 -37.60 -3.61
C ARG A 2 -16.90 -36.31 -3.71
N SER A 3 -18.22 -36.43 -3.83
CA SER A 3 -19.12 -35.26 -3.95
C SER A 3 -19.21 -34.42 -2.67
N LEU A 4 -19.01 -35.04 -1.50
CA LEU A 4 -18.98 -34.34 -0.21
C LEU A 4 -17.69 -33.51 -0.07
N VAL A 5 -16.56 -34.07 -0.51
CA VAL A 5 -15.27 -33.37 -0.55
C VAL A 5 -15.32 -32.19 -1.52
N VAL A 6 -15.95 -32.37 -2.69
CA VAL A 6 -16.13 -31.27 -3.66
C VAL A 6 -17.04 -30.19 -3.11
N ALA A 7 -18.16 -30.55 -2.47
CA ALA A 7 -19.07 -29.57 -1.88
C ALA A 7 -18.42 -28.77 -0.73
N VAL A 8 -17.68 -29.43 0.17
CA VAL A 8 -16.97 -28.77 1.27
C VAL A 8 -15.86 -27.84 0.73
N SER A 9 -15.15 -28.27 -0.31
CA SER A 9 -14.12 -27.45 -0.98
C SER A 9 -14.71 -26.19 -1.61
N VAL A 10 -15.85 -26.32 -2.30
CA VAL A 10 -16.53 -25.16 -2.94
C VAL A 10 -17.06 -24.20 -1.88
N VAL A 11 -17.65 -24.69 -0.79
CA VAL A 11 -18.13 -23.84 0.31
C VAL A 11 -16.99 -23.10 1.00
N LEU A 12 -15.84 -23.74 1.20
CA LEU A 12 -14.65 -23.10 1.78
C LEU A 12 -14.06 -22.01 0.88
N VAL A 13 -14.02 -22.23 -0.44
CA VAL A 13 -13.52 -21.23 -1.40
C VAL A 13 -14.48 -20.04 -1.49
N VAL A 14 -15.80 -20.28 -1.49
CA VAL A 14 -16.81 -19.20 -1.49
C VAL A 14 -16.81 -18.44 -0.15
N ALA A 15 -16.62 -19.11 0.97
CA ALA A 15 -16.50 -18.47 2.28
C ALA A 15 -15.21 -17.62 2.40
N GLY A 16 -14.09 -18.05 1.80
CA GLY A 16 -12.87 -17.26 1.73
C GLY A 16 -12.97 -16.04 0.81
N ALA A 17 -13.78 -16.11 -0.25
CA ALA A 17 -14.04 -15.01 -1.16
C ALA A 17 -15.00 -13.94 -0.60
N LEU A 18 -15.66 -14.22 0.54
CA LEU A 18 -16.56 -13.31 1.25
C LEU A 18 -15.89 -12.59 2.43
N ALA A 19 -14.57 -12.70 2.60
CA ALA A 19 -13.85 -11.79 3.48
C ALA A 19 -14.13 -10.36 2.96
N PRO A 20 -14.82 -9.50 3.74
CA PRO A 20 -15.04 -8.14 3.30
C PRO A 20 -13.66 -7.55 3.07
N ALA A 21 -13.42 -7.02 1.86
CA ALA A 21 -12.23 -6.24 1.50
C ALA A 21 -12.15 -4.90 2.27
N TRP A 22 -12.56 -4.91 3.54
CA TRP A 22 -12.71 -3.81 4.47
C TRP A 22 -11.77 -3.96 5.68
N ALA A 23 -10.80 -4.87 5.60
CA ALA A 23 -9.57 -4.68 6.36
C ALA A 23 -8.85 -3.49 5.72
N PHE A 24 -8.84 -2.35 6.41
CA PHE A 24 -8.01 -1.22 5.98
C PHE A 24 -6.57 -1.70 6.00
N ASN A 25 -6.05 -1.99 4.81
CA ASN A 25 -4.67 -2.43 4.60
C ASN A 25 -3.67 -1.28 4.85
N CYS A 26 -3.98 -0.30 5.71
CA CYS A 26 -3.10 0.85 5.99
C CYS A 26 -1.67 0.39 6.29
N PRO A 27 -1.42 -0.58 7.19
CA PRO A 27 -0.05 -0.99 7.49
C PRO A 27 0.66 -1.58 6.26
N VAL A 28 -0.04 -2.39 5.47
CA VAL A 28 0.50 -3.01 4.25
C VAL A 28 0.80 -1.95 3.19
N LEU A 29 -0.13 -1.02 2.93
CA LEU A 29 0.04 0.04 1.94
C LEU A 29 1.13 1.04 2.35
N ILE A 30 1.20 1.40 3.63
CA ILE A 30 2.30 2.23 4.16
C ILE A 30 3.62 1.51 3.96
N LYS A 31 3.69 0.22 4.28
CA LYS A 31 4.90 -0.59 4.10
C LYS A 31 5.31 -0.71 2.63
N GLN A 32 4.36 -0.92 1.73
CA GLN A 32 4.60 -0.95 0.29
C GLN A 32 5.16 0.38 -0.22
N ALA A 33 4.60 1.51 0.20
CA ALA A 33 5.13 2.82 -0.13
C ALA A 33 6.57 3.01 0.39
N GLU A 34 6.87 2.59 1.62
CA GLU A 34 8.24 2.61 2.15
C GLU A 34 9.20 1.75 1.32
N ASP A 35 8.78 0.55 0.90
CA ASP A 35 9.63 -0.34 0.12
C ASP A 35 9.92 0.22 -1.26
N LEU A 36 8.94 0.87 -1.90
CA LEU A 36 9.14 1.59 -3.16
C LEU A 36 10.12 2.76 -2.99
N ILE A 37 9.97 3.55 -1.92
CA ILE A 37 10.91 4.65 -1.62
C ILE A 37 12.32 4.09 -1.44
N ARG A 38 12.51 3.06 -0.61
CA ARG A 38 13.83 2.45 -0.38
C ARG A 38 14.45 1.92 -1.68
N LYS A 39 13.63 1.30 -2.54
CA LYS A 39 14.07 0.81 -3.85
C LYS A 39 14.55 1.97 -4.73
N ALA A 40 13.80 3.07 -4.77
CA ALA A 40 14.18 4.26 -5.54
C ALA A 40 15.41 4.97 -4.97
N GLU A 41 15.60 4.97 -3.65
CA GLU A 41 16.81 5.50 -3.02
C GLU A 41 18.04 4.65 -3.35
N ALA A 42 17.89 3.33 -3.44
CA ALA A 42 18.97 2.44 -3.85
C ALA A 42 19.39 2.65 -5.31
N GLY A 43 18.49 3.17 -6.16
CA GLY A 43 18.72 3.45 -7.58
C GLY A 43 19.60 4.67 -7.91
N LYS A 44 20.19 5.32 -6.90
CA LYS A 44 20.96 6.58 -7.02
C LYS A 44 20.10 7.76 -7.55
N PRO A 45 19.36 8.45 -6.67
CA PRO A 45 18.50 9.57 -7.05
C PRO A 45 19.24 10.69 -7.78
N SER A 46 18.65 11.14 -8.88
CA SER A 46 19.04 12.31 -9.67
C SER A 46 18.41 13.60 -9.12
N PRO A 47 18.83 14.79 -9.59
CA PRO A 47 18.15 16.04 -9.27
C PRO A 47 16.65 16.04 -9.62
N ASP A 48 16.26 15.33 -10.68
CA ASP A 48 14.86 15.27 -11.13
C ASP A 48 13.99 14.33 -10.28
N THR A 49 14.60 13.32 -9.66
CA THR A 49 13.88 12.30 -8.87
C THR A 49 13.90 12.57 -7.37
N ARG A 50 14.85 13.36 -6.87
CA ARG A 50 14.91 13.77 -5.45
C ARG A 50 13.62 14.44 -4.94
N PRO A 51 13.04 15.43 -5.65
CA PRO A 51 11.80 16.07 -5.19
C PRO A 51 10.64 15.09 -5.05
N LEU A 52 10.55 14.11 -5.95
CA LEU A 52 9.53 13.05 -5.90
C LEU A 52 9.73 12.17 -4.66
N LEU A 53 10.97 11.78 -4.35
CA LEU A 53 11.27 10.97 -3.17
C LEU A 53 11.05 11.73 -1.86
N ASP A 54 11.33 13.03 -1.83
CA ASP A 54 11.09 13.86 -0.66
C ASP A 54 9.58 14.01 -0.39
N GLU A 55 8.77 14.23 -1.43
CA GLU A 55 7.32 14.26 -1.29
C GLU A 55 6.77 12.87 -0.94
N ALA A 56 7.29 11.79 -1.51
CA ALA A 56 6.91 10.42 -1.16
C ALA A 56 7.12 10.15 0.34
N LYS A 57 8.29 10.52 0.89
CA LYS A 57 8.61 10.37 2.32
C LYS A 57 7.69 11.18 3.21
N LYS A 58 7.39 12.42 2.82
CA LYS A 58 6.43 13.28 3.53
C LYS A 58 5.05 12.64 3.58
N GLN A 59 4.55 12.14 2.44
CA GLN A 59 3.26 11.45 2.37
C GLN A 59 3.24 10.17 3.23
N VAL A 60 4.34 9.40 3.30
CA VAL A 60 4.46 8.26 4.24
C VAL A 60 4.42 8.71 5.70
N ALA A 61 5.12 9.78 6.06
CA ALA A 61 5.12 10.30 7.43
C ALA A 61 3.71 10.73 7.84
N GLU A 62 3.01 11.44 6.96
CA GLU A 62 1.62 11.84 7.19
C GLU A 62 0.69 10.60 7.22
N ALA A 63 0.85 9.61 6.34
CA ALA A 63 0.08 8.37 6.37
C ALA A 63 0.21 7.63 7.70
N LYS A 64 1.42 7.55 8.26
CA LYS A 64 1.68 6.98 9.59
C LYS A 64 1.00 7.78 10.69
N ALA A 65 1.08 9.11 10.65
CA ALA A 65 0.42 9.98 11.63
C ALA A 65 -1.10 9.82 11.59
N HIS A 66 -1.70 9.74 10.39
CA HIS A 66 -3.13 9.48 10.23
C HIS A 66 -3.52 8.08 10.74
N HIS A 67 -2.70 7.06 10.45
CA HIS A 67 -2.96 5.71 10.96
C HIS A 67 -2.90 5.65 12.50
N ALA A 68 -1.89 6.27 13.11
CA ALA A 68 -1.70 6.27 14.56
C ALA A 68 -2.83 6.99 15.31
N ASN A 69 -3.46 8.00 14.69
CA ASN A 69 -4.53 8.79 15.30
C ASN A 69 -5.94 8.39 14.82
N ALA A 70 -6.06 7.38 13.96
CA ALA A 70 -7.33 6.98 13.37
C ALA A 70 -8.25 6.32 14.41
N LYS A 71 -9.51 6.77 14.48
CA LYS A 71 -10.54 6.21 15.35
C LYS A 71 -11.69 5.61 14.56
N THR A 72 -11.84 6.04 13.32
CA THR A 72 -12.92 5.63 12.42
C THR A 72 -12.40 5.10 11.10
N LYS A 73 -13.27 4.41 10.37
CA LYS A 73 -12.99 3.97 8.99
C LYS A 73 -12.61 5.13 8.07
N ARG A 74 -13.21 6.31 8.26
CA ARG A 74 -12.89 7.50 7.46
C ARG A 74 -11.45 7.95 7.70
N ASP A 75 -11.01 7.96 8.95
CA ASP A 75 -9.64 8.36 9.33
C ASP A 75 -8.59 7.41 8.76
N HIS A 76 -8.87 6.11 8.75
CA HIS A 76 -8.02 5.13 8.06
C HIS A 76 -7.98 5.36 6.54
N GLY A 77 -9.07 5.89 5.96
CA GLY A 77 -9.11 6.30 4.55
C GLY A 77 -8.09 7.39 4.21
N ASP A 78 -7.81 8.32 5.12
CA ASP A 78 -6.76 9.35 4.92
C ASP A 78 -5.37 8.72 4.90
N ALA A 79 -5.09 7.81 5.84
CA ALA A 79 -3.82 7.07 5.85
C ALA A 79 -3.61 6.26 4.55
N VAL A 80 -4.67 5.58 4.07
CA VAL A 80 -4.63 4.84 2.81
C VAL A 80 -4.37 5.76 1.62
N ARG A 81 -5.07 6.89 1.52
CA ARG A 81 -4.88 7.86 0.43
C ARG A 81 -3.44 8.35 0.38
N LYS A 82 -2.90 8.77 1.52
CA LYS A 82 -1.52 9.27 1.61
C LYS A 82 -0.49 8.20 1.27
N ALA A 83 -0.68 6.97 1.75
CA ALA A 83 0.21 5.86 1.38
C ALA A 83 0.21 5.59 -0.14
N LYS A 84 -0.96 5.67 -0.80
CA LYS A 84 -1.05 5.50 -2.26
C LYS A 84 -0.38 6.66 -3.03
N VAL A 85 -0.55 7.89 -2.57
CA VAL A 85 0.14 9.05 -3.17
C VAL A 85 1.66 8.91 -3.02
N ALA A 86 2.13 8.49 -1.84
CA ALA A 86 3.54 8.20 -1.62
C ALA A 86 4.09 7.14 -2.59
N ALA A 87 3.35 6.04 -2.76
CA ALA A 87 3.70 4.98 -3.70
C ALA A 87 3.81 5.52 -5.13
N ALA A 88 2.85 6.34 -5.58
CA ALA A 88 2.87 6.93 -6.92
C ALA A 88 4.11 7.80 -7.17
N PHE A 89 4.49 8.67 -6.23
CA PHE A 89 5.71 9.45 -6.35
C PHE A 89 6.98 8.59 -6.39
N ALA A 90 7.03 7.53 -5.59
CA ALA A 90 8.17 6.60 -5.59
C ALA A 90 8.23 5.77 -6.89
N GLU A 91 7.09 5.37 -7.44
CA GLU A 91 6.99 4.70 -8.74
C GLU A 91 7.44 5.61 -9.87
N GLU A 92 7.00 6.87 -9.89
CA GLU A 92 7.45 7.86 -10.87
C GLU A 92 8.97 8.05 -10.80
N ALA A 93 9.53 8.17 -9.59
CA ALA A 93 10.97 8.25 -9.41
C ALA A 93 11.70 7.02 -9.96
N LEU A 94 11.16 5.80 -9.74
CA LEU A 94 11.73 4.56 -10.28
C LEU A 94 11.67 4.53 -11.82
N THR A 95 10.57 4.98 -12.41
CA THR A 95 10.42 5.09 -13.87
C THR A 95 11.44 6.08 -14.44
N LEU A 96 11.64 7.23 -13.81
CA LEU A 96 12.62 8.22 -14.28
C LEU A 96 14.08 7.77 -14.09
N GLN A 97 14.36 6.90 -13.11
CA GLN A 97 15.69 6.30 -12.92
C GLN A 97 16.02 5.21 -13.95
N ASN A 98 15.01 4.50 -14.44
CA ASN A 98 15.12 3.47 -15.47
C ASN A 98 14.03 3.67 -16.54
N PRO A 99 14.18 4.68 -17.39
CA PRO A 99 13.19 5.02 -18.41
C PRO A 99 13.05 3.96 -19.52
#